data_AF-A0A371FZH7-F1
#
_entry.id   AF-A0A371FZH7-F1
#
_cell.length_a   1.000
_cell.length_b   1.000
_cell.length_c   1.000
_cell.angle_alpha   90.00
_cell.angle_beta   90.00
_cell.angle_gamma   90.00
#
_symmetry.space_group_name_H-M   'P 1'
#
loop_
_entity.id
_entity.type
_entity.pdbx_description
1 polymer ?
#
loop_
_entity_poly.entity_id
_entity_poly.type
_entity_poly.pdbx_seq_one_letter_code
_entity_poly.pdbx_strand_id
1 'polypeptide(L)'
;MFEDGMNIKCPSGTGIDLGFFELDNLSRPSPGEDVFPLVICAETSLRTPLADETSSNSVPDASPHMQITQAVLEKSNGIGPFQVKVLRQILWIDDVRYELRELYGIGSSTAADFDDNDPGKECVICMTEPKDTPVLPCRHMCMCGERAKALRVQSD
;
A
#
# COMPACT_ATOMS: atom_id res chain seq x y z
N MET A 1 7.85 -9.50 20.42
CA MET A 1 9.17 -10.15 20.55
C MET A 1 9.24 -11.15 19.41
N PHE A 2 10.16 -10.99 18.46
CA PHE A 2 10.27 -11.86 17.28
C PHE A 2 11.32 -12.93 17.60
N GLU A 3 10.95 -14.21 17.64
CA GLU A 3 11.86 -15.28 18.08
C GLU A 3 12.77 -15.83 16.97
N ASP A 4 12.39 -15.72 15.68
CA ASP A 4 13.26 -16.11 14.55
C ASP A 4 13.00 -15.21 13.33
N GLY A 5 14.03 -14.46 12.91
CA GLY A 5 13.97 -13.60 11.73
C GLY A 5 14.73 -14.22 10.56
N MET A 6 14.05 -14.43 9.42
CA MET A 6 14.69 -14.88 8.18
C MET A 6 14.84 -13.71 7.20
N ASN A 7 16.09 -13.31 6.92
CA ASN A 7 16.39 -12.29 5.93
C ASN A 7 16.62 -12.95 4.56
N ILE A 8 15.71 -12.70 3.61
CA ILE A 8 15.77 -13.27 2.26
C ILE A 8 15.91 -12.14 1.25
N LYS A 9 16.84 -12.30 0.29
CA LYS A 9 16.97 -11.38 -0.84
C LYS A 9 16.31 -11.99 -2.07
N CYS A 10 15.16 -11.43 -2.47
CA CYS A 10 14.43 -11.88 -3.65
C CYS A 10 14.66 -10.93 -4.83
N PRO A 11 15.08 -11.43 -6.02
CA PRO A 11 15.05 -10.66 -7.25
C PRO A 11 13.61 -10.24 -7.61
N SER A 12 13.47 -9.14 -8.35
CA SER A 12 12.17 -8.71 -8.88
C SER A 12 11.50 -9.84 -9.68
N GLY A 13 10.20 -10.04 -9.49
CA GLY A 13 9.42 -11.11 -10.14
C GLY A 13 9.62 -12.51 -9.53
N THR A 14 10.38 -12.64 -8.43
CA THR A 14 10.55 -13.91 -7.71
C THR A 14 9.68 -13.94 -6.46
N GLY A 15 9.12 -15.11 -6.11
CA GLY A 15 8.36 -15.33 -4.88
C GLY A 15 9.20 -15.95 -3.76
N ILE A 16 8.65 -15.95 -2.54
CA ILE A 16 9.17 -16.69 -1.40
C ILE A 16 8.24 -17.87 -1.17
N ASP A 17 8.78 -19.08 -1.16
CA ASP A 17 8.02 -20.25 -0.71
C ASP A 17 7.94 -20.25 0.82
N LEU A 18 6.72 -20.25 1.34
CA LEU A 18 6.43 -20.27 2.78
C LEU A 18 6.00 -21.66 3.25
N GLY A 19 6.14 -22.71 2.42
CA GLY A 19 5.80 -24.10 2.75
C GLY A 19 6.58 -24.70 3.92
N PHE A 20 7.57 -23.99 4.46
CA PHE A 20 8.28 -24.36 5.69
C PHE A 20 7.45 -24.11 6.96
N PHE A 21 6.40 -23.29 6.90
CA PHE A 21 5.48 -23.08 8.02
C PHE A 21 4.29 -24.04 7.95
N GLU A 22 3.95 -24.64 9.09
CA GLU A 22 2.66 -25.29 9.24
C GLU A 22 1.53 -24.26 9.16
N LEU A 23 0.62 -24.51 8.23
CA LEU A 23 -0.34 -23.53 7.76
C LEU A 23 -1.46 -23.24 8.78
N ASP A 24 -1.77 -24.20 9.65
CA ASP A 24 -2.70 -23.99 10.77
C ASP A 24 -2.11 -23.01 11.80
N ASN A 25 -0.78 -22.94 11.95
CA ASN A 25 -0.11 -21.96 12.82
C ASN A 25 -0.20 -20.53 12.25
N LEU A 26 -0.28 -20.39 10.93
CA LEU A 26 -0.44 -19.10 10.25
C LEU A 26 -1.85 -18.50 10.36
N SER A 27 -2.84 -19.32 10.72
CA SER A 27 -4.26 -18.95 10.69
C SER A 27 -4.82 -18.41 12.01
N ARG A 28 -4.06 -18.49 13.11
CA ARG A 28 -4.55 -18.21 14.47
C ARG A 28 -3.81 -17.04 15.12
N PRO A 29 -4.34 -15.81 15.07
CA PRO A 29 -3.84 -14.74 15.95
C PRO A 29 -4.22 -15.06 17.41
N SER A 30 -3.27 -14.90 18.34
CA SER A 30 -3.52 -15.10 19.77
C SER A 30 -4.52 -14.05 20.28
N PRO A 31 -5.65 -14.43 20.92
CA PRO A 31 -6.56 -13.45 21.48
C PRO A 31 -5.90 -12.80 22.71
N GLY A 32 -5.49 -11.53 22.60
CA GLY A 32 -5.03 -10.72 23.73
C GLY A 32 -3.57 -10.25 23.67
N GLU A 33 -2.80 -10.67 22.66
CA GLU A 33 -1.44 -10.20 22.44
C GLU A 33 -1.27 -9.76 20.98
N ASP A 34 -0.46 -8.73 20.71
CA ASP A 34 -0.09 -8.28 19.35
C ASP A 34 0.85 -9.30 18.66
N VAL A 35 0.46 -10.57 18.66
CA VAL A 35 1.22 -11.69 18.11
C VAL A 35 0.67 -11.99 16.72
N PHE A 36 1.50 -11.72 15.73
CA PHE A 36 1.21 -11.99 14.32
C PHE A 36 1.95 -13.25 13.91
N PRO A 37 1.26 -14.28 13.38
CA PRO A 37 1.87 -15.58 13.11
C PRO A 37 2.85 -15.55 11.93
N LEU A 38 2.79 -14.51 11.09
CA LEU A 38 3.78 -14.22 10.06
C LEU A 38 3.89 -12.71 9.87
N VAL A 39 5.11 -12.19 9.87
CA VAL A 39 5.42 -10.81 9.52
C VAL A 39 6.40 -10.83 8.35
N ILE A 40 5.99 -10.22 7.23
CA ILE A 40 6.83 -10.06 6.05
C ILE A 40 7.23 -8.58 5.96
N CYS A 41 8.51 -8.29 6.13
CA CYS A 41 9.10 -6.99 5.84
C CYS A 41 9.84 -7.09 4.50
N ALA A 42 9.44 -6.26 3.53
CA ALA A 42 10.11 -6.17 2.25
C ALA A 42 10.78 -4.80 2.15
N GLU A 43 12.10 -4.80 1.96
CA GLU A 43 12.90 -3.60 1.76
C GLU A 43 13.40 -3.55 0.31
N THR A 44 13.31 -2.39 -0.32
CA THR A 44 13.86 -2.17 -1.65
C THR A 44 15.28 -1.65 -1.52
N SER A 45 16.27 -2.48 -1.84
CA SER A 45 17.64 -2.00 -1.97
C SER A 45 17.79 -1.26 -3.29
N LEU A 46 17.73 0.07 -3.27
CA LEU A 46 18.20 0.89 -4.39
C LEU A 46 19.69 0.62 -4.58
N ARG A 47 20.04 -0.04 -5.69
CA ARG A 47 21.43 0.00 -6.14
C ARG A 47 21.64 1.39 -6.70
N THR A 48 22.25 2.28 -5.92
CA THR A 48 22.87 3.48 -6.50
C THR A 48 23.81 2.97 -7.59
N PRO A 49 23.62 3.34 -8.87
CA PRO A 49 24.64 3.10 -9.87
C PRO A 49 25.80 3.99 -9.43
N LEU A 50 26.80 3.39 -8.77
CA LEU A 50 28.07 4.06 -8.54
C LEU A 50 28.62 4.38 -9.92
N ALA A 51 28.44 5.65 -10.29
CA ALA A 51 29.33 6.32 -11.20
C ALA A 51 30.75 6.16 -10.62
N ASP A 52 31.62 5.75 -11.53
CA ASP A 52 33.07 5.68 -11.50
C ASP A 52 33.79 6.39 -10.35
N GLU A 53 34.77 5.68 -9.81
CA GLU A 53 35.88 6.07 -8.95
C GLU A 53 36.14 7.59 -8.83
N THR A 54 36.02 8.15 -7.61
CA THR A 54 37.00 9.05 -6.95
C THR A 54 36.35 9.78 -5.76
N SER A 55 36.78 9.42 -4.55
CA SER A 55 36.97 10.29 -3.37
C SER A 55 35.87 11.32 -3.00
N SER A 56 34.93 10.94 -2.13
CA SER A 56 34.58 11.77 -0.95
C SER A 56 33.77 10.97 0.06
N ASN A 57 34.10 11.12 1.34
CA ASN A 57 33.44 10.50 2.50
C ASN A 57 32.05 11.12 2.76
N SER A 58 31.08 10.89 1.88
CA SER A 58 29.67 11.05 2.26
C SER A 58 29.11 9.68 2.60
N VAL A 59 28.92 9.41 3.89
CA VAL A 59 28.03 8.35 4.35
C VAL A 59 26.71 8.59 3.63
N PRO A 60 26.21 7.69 2.77
CA PRO A 60 24.87 7.85 2.25
C PRO A 60 23.96 7.59 3.43
N ASP A 61 23.49 8.67 4.05
CA ASP A 61 22.37 8.67 4.98
C ASP A 61 21.12 8.35 4.16
N ALA A 62 21.06 7.11 3.70
CA ALA A 62 19.96 6.60 2.91
C ALA A 62 18.90 6.16 3.91
N SER A 63 18.03 7.10 4.30
CA SER A 63 16.79 6.78 4.99
C SER A 63 16.06 5.69 4.17
N PRO A 64 15.90 4.47 4.69
CA PRO A 64 15.33 3.39 3.92
C PRO A 64 13.86 3.69 3.66
N HIS A 65 13.50 3.85 2.38
CA HIS A 65 12.10 3.88 1.98
C HIS A 65 11.56 2.45 2.08
N MET A 66 10.64 2.22 3.01
CA MET A 66 10.13 0.87 3.29
C MET A 66 8.61 0.82 3.16
N GLN A 67 8.11 -0.22 2.50
CA GLN A 67 6.69 -0.52 2.44
C GLN A 67 6.38 -1.80 3.19
N ILE A 68 5.53 -1.71 4.20
CA ILE A 68 5.10 -2.82 5.04
C ILE A 68 3.65 -3.14 4.69
N THR A 69 3.37 -4.38 4.27
CA THR A 69 2.00 -4.87 4.08
C THR A 69 1.67 -5.88 5.16
N GLN A 70 0.63 -5.60 5.95
CA GLN A 70 0.15 -6.53 6.97
C GLN A 70 -1.10 -7.24 6.48
N ALA A 71 -1.09 -8.56 6.53
CA ALA A 71 -2.16 -9.40 6.01
C ALA A 71 -2.38 -10.62 6.90
N VAL A 72 -3.56 -11.22 6.80
CA VAL A 72 -3.93 -12.48 7.43
C VAL A 72 -4.23 -13.53 6.37
N LEU A 73 -3.94 -14.79 6.70
CA LEU A 73 -4.25 -15.95 5.87
C LEU A 73 -5.57 -16.57 6.35
N GLU A 74 -6.60 -16.51 5.51
CA GLU A 74 -7.91 -17.08 5.77
C GLU A 74 -8.05 -18.45 5.05
N LYS A 75 -8.46 -19.49 5.79
CA LYS A 75 -8.70 -20.83 5.25
C LYS A 75 -10.10 -20.91 4.65
N SER A 76 -10.21 -21.21 3.35
CA SER A 76 -11.50 -21.38 2.69
C SER A 76 -12.10 -22.76 3.01
N ASN A 77 -13.11 -22.79 3.88
CA ASN A 77 -14.01 -23.90 4.21
C ASN A 77 -13.46 -25.34 4.00
N GLY A 78 -12.26 -25.61 4.52
CA GLY A 78 -11.70 -26.95 4.71
C GLY A 78 -10.96 -27.60 3.53
N ILE A 79 -11.17 -27.20 2.27
CA ILE A 79 -10.58 -27.89 1.10
C ILE A 79 -9.92 -26.92 0.08
N GLY A 80 -10.08 -25.60 0.23
CA GLY A 80 -9.58 -24.63 -0.74
C GLY A 80 -8.23 -23.97 -0.39
N PRO A 81 -7.64 -23.22 -1.33
CA PRO A 81 -6.42 -22.45 -1.11
C PRO A 81 -6.65 -21.39 -0.02
N PHE A 82 -5.56 -20.99 0.64
CA PHE A 82 -5.58 -19.87 1.58
C PHE A 82 -5.78 -18.57 0.81
N GLN A 83 -6.63 -17.71 1.36
CA GLN A 83 -6.82 -16.36 0.86
C GLN A 83 -6.03 -15.40 1.74
N VAL A 84 -5.21 -14.56 1.12
CA VAL A 84 -4.52 -13.47 1.81
C VAL A 84 -5.46 -12.28 1.87
N LYS A 85 -5.78 -11.82 3.07
CA LYS A 85 -6.55 -10.60 3.29
C LYS A 85 -5.63 -9.52 3.87
N VAL A 86 -5.38 -8.48 3.08
CA VAL A 86 -4.60 -7.32 3.52
C VAL A 86 -5.41 -6.53 4.55
N LEU A 87 -4.83 -6.31 5.73
CA LEU A 87 -5.44 -5.53 6.81
C LEU A 87 -5.04 -4.06 6.72
N ARG A 88 -3.75 -3.78 6.49
CA ARG A 88 -3.21 -2.43 6.41
C ARG A 88 -1.89 -2.41 5.65
N GLN A 89 -1.61 -1.28 5.01
CA GLN A 89 -0.33 -1.00 4.37
C GLN A 89 0.28 0.25 5.00
N ILE A 90 1.59 0.23 5.21
CA ILE A 90 2.34 1.29 5.87
C ILE A 90 3.54 1.64 4.99
N LEU A 91 3.78 2.92 4.84
CA LEU A 91 4.92 3.48 4.12
C LEU A 91 5.80 4.24 5.12
N TRP A 92 7.08 3.92 5.16
CA TRP A 92 8.11 4.64 5.89
C TRP A 92 8.95 5.43 4.89
N ILE A 93 8.90 6.75 4.99
CA ILE A 93 9.70 7.68 4.18
C ILE A 93 10.32 8.68 5.14
N ASP A 94 11.64 8.86 5.08
CA ASP A 94 12.37 9.83 5.90
C ASP A 94 11.99 9.78 7.39
N ASP A 95 11.95 8.56 7.94
CA ASP A 95 11.53 8.24 9.32
C ASP A 95 10.10 8.63 9.70
N VAL A 96 9.27 9.01 8.72
CA VAL A 96 7.85 9.28 8.92
C VAL A 96 7.00 8.08 8.49
N ARG A 97 6.11 7.66 9.39
CA ARG A 97 5.15 6.58 9.18
C ARG A 97 3.86 7.09 8.56
N TYR A 98 3.53 6.62 7.37
CA TYR A 98 2.27 6.87 6.68
C TYR A 98 1.44 5.59 6.59
N GLU A 99 0.15 5.66 6.89
CA GLU A 99 -0.79 4.56 6.66
C GLU A 99 -1.45 4.75 5.29
N LEU A 100 -1.31 3.76 4.40
CA LEU A 100 -1.96 3.76 3.11
C LEU A 100 -3.45 3.49 3.29
N ARG A 101 -4.25 4.39 2.74
CA ARG A 101 -5.72 4.32 2.78
C ARG A 101 -6.26 4.41 1.38
N GLU A 102 -7.22 3.54 1.09
CA GLU A 102 -7.95 3.58 -0.18
C GLU A 102 -8.67 4.93 -0.35
N LEU A 103 -8.79 5.38 -1.59
CA LEU A 103 -9.63 6.50 -1.96
C LEU A 103 -10.83 5.94 -2.73
N TYR A 104 -12.02 6.21 -2.21
CA TYR A 104 -13.25 5.68 -2.79
C TYR A 104 -13.63 6.48 -4.04
N GLY A 105 -14.16 5.81 -5.06
CA GLY A 105 -14.58 6.46 -6.30
C GLY A 105 -13.44 6.76 -7.29
N ILE A 106 -12.22 6.26 -7.03
CA ILE A 106 -11.20 6.14 -8.08
C ILE A 106 -11.56 4.91 -8.92
N GLY A 107 -12.23 5.12 -10.05
CA GLY A 107 -12.54 4.04 -10.98
C GLY A 107 -11.28 3.36 -11.50
N SER A 108 -11.30 2.03 -11.63
CA SER A 108 -10.25 1.26 -12.29
C SER A 108 -10.12 1.73 -13.74
N SER A 109 -9.04 2.42 -14.06
CA SER A 109 -8.71 2.83 -15.44
C SER A 109 -8.17 1.66 -16.28
N THR A 110 -8.44 0.40 -15.88
CA THR A 110 -8.06 -0.81 -16.62
C THR A 110 -9.29 -1.60 -17.07
N ALA A 111 -10.24 -0.93 -17.69
CA ALA A 111 -11.09 -1.54 -18.70
C ALA A 111 -10.97 -0.66 -19.93
N ALA A 112 -10.38 -1.21 -20.99
CA ALA A 112 -10.21 -0.58 -22.29
C ALA A 112 -11.54 -0.47 -23.06
N ASP A 113 -12.62 -0.08 -22.35
CA ASP A 113 -13.88 0.30 -22.93
C ASP A 113 -14.02 1.81 -22.70
N PHE A 114 -13.38 2.56 -23.60
CA PHE A 114 -13.55 4.00 -23.73
C PHE A 114 -14.99 4.29 -24.19
N ASP A 115 -15.93 4.28 -23.25
CA ASP A 115 -17.06 5.19 -23.36
C ASP A 115 -16.68 6.47 -22.60
N ASP A 116 -16.37 7.51 -23.37
CA ASP A 116 -16.06 8.86 -22.89
C ASP A 116 -17.29 9.53 -22.23
N ASN A 117 -18.42 8.82 -22.22
CA ASN A 117 -19.72 9.29 -21.75
C ASN A 117 -20.14 8.65 -20.42
N ASP A 118 -19.20 8.11 -19.63
CA ASP A 118 -19.52 7.62 -18.28
C ASP A 118 -19.71 8.81 -17.31
N PRO A 119 -20.95 9.16 -16.92
CA PRO A 119 -21.21 10.25 -15.98
C PRO A 119 -20.61 9.96 -14.58
N GLY A 120 -20.10 8.75 -14.35
CA GLY A 120 -19.40 8.35 -13.15
C GLY A 120 -18.00 8.95 -12.97
N LYS A 121 -17.41 9.64 -13.97
CA LYS A 121 -16.02 10.15 -13.90
C LYS A 121 -15.89 11.65 -13.67
N GLU A 122 -16.99 12.39 -13.81
CA GLU A 122 -17.02 13.85 -13.72
C GLU A 122 -17.29 14.35 -12.30
N CYS A 123 -16.76 15.51 -11.97
CA CYS A 123 -16.99 16.18 -10.70
C CYS A 123 -18.48 16.31 -10.43
N VAL A 124 -18.93 15.87 -9.25
CA VAL A 124 -20.36 15.88 -8.89
C VAL A 124 -20.95 17.29 -8.72
N ILE A 125 -20.10 18.32 -8.75
CA ILE A 125 -20.52 19.73 -8.58
C ILE A 125 -20.63 20.43 -9.94
N CYS A 126 -19.63 20.34 -10.81
CA CYS A 126 -19.68 21.00 -12.11
C CYS A 126 -20.19 20.10 -13.23
N MET A 127 -20.11 18.78 -13.08
CA MET A 127 -20.51 17.79 -14.09
C MET A 127 -19.82 18.01 -15.45
N THR A 128 -18.56 18.47 -15.41
CA THR A 128 -17.76 18.77 -16.62
C THR A 128 -16.29 18.37 -16.46
N GLU A 129 -15.69 18.72 -15.33
CA GLU A 129 -14.27 18.45 -15.07
C GLU A 129 -14.08 17.08 -14.42
N PRO A 130 -12.94 16.40 -14.65
CA PRO A 130 -12.67 15.09 -14.04
C PRO A 130 -12.54 15.16 -12.51
N LYS A 131 -12.85 14.05 -11.84
CA LYS A 131 -12.61 13.87 -10.40
C LYS A 131 -11.11 13.65 -10.14
N ASP A 132 -10.45 14.61 -9.51
CA ASP A 132 -9.00 14.57 -9.21
C ASP A 132 -8.66 14.89 -7.75
N THR A 133 -9.64 15.32 -6.97
CA THR A 133 -9.45 15.80 -5.61
C THR A 133 -10.30 15.00 -4.62
N PRO A 134 -9.68 14.32 -3.62
CA PRO A 134 -10.41 13.63 -2.59
C PRO A 134 -10.91 14.59 -1.52
N VAL A 135 -12.11 14.33 -1.00
CA VAL A 135 -12.69 15.06 0.13
C VAL A 135 -12.29 14.38 1.43
N LEU A 136 -11.69 15.15 2.36
CA LEU A 136 -11.39 14.68 3.72
C LEU A 136 -12.49 15.15 4.68
N PRO A 137 -12.85 14.34 5.71
CA PRO A 137 -12.23 13.08 6.13
C PRO A 137 -12.76 11.83 5.42
N CYS A 138 -13.75 11.95 4.53
CA CYS A 138 -14.50 10.82 3.98
C CYS A 138 -13.77 10.03 2.86
N ARG A 139 -12.62 10.52 2.35
CA ARG A 139 -11.77 9.89 1.32
C ARG A 139 -12.47 9.60 -0.02
N HIS A 140 -13.56 10.29 -0.34
CA HIS A 140 -14.23 10.13 -1.63
C HIS A 140 -13.59 11.05 -2.67
N MET A 141 -13.15 10.47 -3.78
CA MET A 141 -12.72 11.18 -4.99
C MET A 141 -13.96 11.55 -5.81
N CYS A 142 -14.54 12.72 -5.55
CA CYS A 142 -15.80 13.14 -6.21
C CYS A 142 -15.76 14.57 -6.78
N MET A 143 -14.65 15.29 -6.60
CA MET A 143 -14.55 16.70 -6.96
C MET A 143 -13.34 16.98 -7.86
N CYS A 144 -13.46 18.02 -8.68
CA CYS A 144 -12.30 18.63 -9.33
C CYS A 144 -11.63 19.65 -8.39
N GLY A 145 -10.35 19.93 -8.63
CA GLY A 145 -9.53 20.82 -7.80
C GLY A 145 -10.07 22.24 -7.68
N GLU A 146 -10.71 22.77 -8.73
CA GLU A 146 -11.30 24.12 -8.70
C GLU A 146 -12.43 24.22 -7.68
N ARG A 147 -13.38 23.27 -7.73
CA ARG A 147 -14.52 23.23 -6.80
C ARG A 147 -14.06 22.92 -5.38
N ALA A 148 -13.05 22.07 -5.22
CA ALA A 148 -12.50 21.76 -3.90
C ALA A 148 -11.85 22.98 -3.25
N LYS A 149 -11.13 23.81 -4.02
CA LYS A 149 -10.55 25.08 -3.53
C LYS A 149 -11.63 26.08 -3.14
N ALA A 150 -12.69 26.22 -3.95
CA ALA A 150 -13.78 27.13 -3.65
C ALA A 150 -14.50 26.79 -2.33
N LEU A 151 -14.75 25.50 -2.07
CA LEU A 151 -15.40 25.06 -0.83
C LEU A 151 -14.52 25.26 0.41
N ARG A 152 -13.19 25.14 0.29
CA ARG A 152 -12.27 25.40 1.41
C ARG A 152 -12.38 26.83 1.92
N VAL A 153 -12.48 27.81 1.01
CA VAL A 153 -12.57 29.25 1.35
C VAL A 153 -13.93 29.62 1.96
N GLN A 154 -14.98 28.84 1.68
CA GLN A 154 -16.33 29.06 2.23
C GLN A 154 -16.54 28.44 3.61
N SER A 155 -15.58 27.64 4.09
CA SER A 155 -15.70 26.88 5.34
C SER A 155 -15.07 27.59 6.56
N ASP A 156 -14.67 28.87 6.41
CA ASP A 156 -14.17 29.75 7.48
C ASP A 156 -15.25 30.76 7.94
#